data_AF-A0A6A6CWV4-F1
#
_entry.id   AF-A0A6A6CWV4-F1
#
_cell.length_a   1.000
_cell.length_b   1.000
_cell.length_c   1.000
_cell.angle_alpha   90.00
_cell.angle_beta   90.00
_cell.angle_gamma   90.00
#
_symmetry.space_group_name_H-M   'P 1'
#
loop_
_entity.id
_entity.type
_entity.pdbx_description
1 polymer ?
#
loop_
_entity_poly.entity_id
_entity_poly.type
_entity_poly.pdbx_seq_one_letter_code
_entity_poly.pdbx_strand_id
1 'polypeptide(L)'
;MATTNASTKPSQIVFWSLPRSGCHMLEKVVFSKQENLKWLWHPHEPPIYPQFRWLSGEDIENESNPDRMEFDTKSAESNEKWQATLKDAQNANQTLYMHEHALCTISSERVLEVVKTPKSSERRDHKHNFTTVSDEVLLHPGTIPLITIRHPVLYVPSNYRATNSLYTGCKRSNWIVNTSLAFNRDLYDYYVAHGIEPVVADSDDYMSSESFARHLTGKLGLDPAKAIVSWPKATENEKQEMHPMLLQVQATLVDSGGIRPNRASKNLDLDAEREKWKKEFNADELALMEELVDIAMPHYEYLRERRLRV
;
A
#
# COMPACT_ATOMS: atom_id res chain seq x y z
N MET A 1 31.24 -20.41 -11.97
CA MET A 1 30.69 -19.65 -13.11
C MET A 1 29.20 -19.52 -12.86
N ALA A 2 28.77 -18.36 -12.35
CA ALA A 2 27.36 -18.11 -12.11
C ALA A 2 26.69 -17.82 -13.47
N THR A 3 25.78 -18.70 -13.87
CA THR A 3 24.87 -18.46 -14.98
C THR A 3 24.07 -17.21 -14.67
N THR A 4 24.34 -16.12 -15.39
CA THR A 4 23.46 -14.97 -15.48
C THR A 4 22.15 -15.45 -16.10
N ASN A 5 21.19 -15.85 -15.27
CA ASN A 5 19.82 -16.05 -15.73
C ASN A 5 19.39 -14.72 -16.36
N ALA A 6 19.17 -14.74 -17.67
CA ALA A 6 18.43 -13.68 -18.34
C ALA A 6 17.14 -13.49 -17.54
N SER A 7 16.96 -12.29 -16.95
CA SER A 7 15.80 -11.98 -16.13
C SER A 7 14.55 -12.21 -16.98
N THR A 8 13.86 -13.32 -16.73
CA THR A 8 12.57 -13.61 -17.35
C THR A 8 11.62 -12.50 -16.97
N LYS A 9 11.02 -11.86 -17.98
CA LYS A 9 10.02 -10.81 -17.79
C LYS A 9 8.95 -11.27 -16.77
N PRO A 10 8.60 -10.45 -15.77
CA PRO A 10 7.59 -10.80 -14.80
C PRO A 10 6.21 -10.96 -15.46
N SER A 11 5.41 -11.91 -14.99
CA SER A 11 4.01 -12.03 -15.39
C SER A 11 3.18 -10.90 -14.79
N GLN A 12 3.44 -10.60 -13.52
CA GLN A 12 2.83 -9.48 -12.82
C GLN A 12 3.78 -8.86 -11.78
N ILE A 13 3.64 -7.55 -11.62
CA ILE A 13 4.17 -6.79 -10.49
C ILE A 13 2.96 -6.39 -9.65
N VAL A 14 2.93 -6.88 -8.42
CA VAL A 14 1.82 -6.66 -7.49
C VAL A 14 2.28 -5.65 -6.45
N PHE A 15 1.86 -4.40 -6.61
CA PHE A 15 2.23 -3.32 -5.73
C PHE A 15 1.24 -3.19 -4.56
N TRP A 16 1.63 -3.80 -3.43
CA TRP A 16 0.99 -3.67 -2.13
C TRP A 16 1.45 -2.40 -1.42
N SER A 17 0.64 -1.37 -1.51
CA SER A 17 0.91 -0.13 -0.81
C SER A 17 0.17 -0.03 0.52
N LEU A 18 0.59 0.95 1.30
CA LEU A 18 -0.16 1.48 2.41
C LEU A 18 -0.60 2.89 2.03
N PRO A 19 -1.86 3.31 2.30
CA PRO A 19 -2.26 4.67 2.02
C PRO A 19 -1.30 5.66 2.69
N ARG A 20 -0.93 6.71 1.96
CA ARG A 20 0.00 7.77 2.41
C ARG A 20 1.46 7.34 2.63
N SER A 21 1.86 6.16 2.16
CA SER A 21 3.27 5.72 2.17
C SER A 21 4.15 6.40 1.12
N GLY A 22 3.59 7.22 0.21
CA GLY A 22 4.32 7.71 -0.97
C GLY A 22 4.08 6.86 -2.22
N CYS A 23 3.10 5.96 -2.19
CA CYS A 23 2.77 5.03 -3.27
C CYS A 23 2.57 5.69 -4.64
N HIS A 24 1.80 6.77 -4.74
CA HIS A 24 1.61 7.45 -6.03
C HIS A 24 2.87 8.15 -6.54
N MET A 25 3.75 8.58 -5.63
CA MET A 25 5.05 9.10 -6.03
C MET A 25 5.93 7.96 -6.56
N LEU A 26 5.92 6.79 -5.93
CA LEU A 26 6.62 5.62 -6.44
C LEU A 26 6.08 5.18 -7.81
N GLU A 27 4.76 5.20 -8.00
CA GLU A 27 4.09 5.00 -9.30
C GLU A 27 4.64 5.93 -10.37
N LYS A 28 4.69 7.23 -10.06
CA LYS A 28 5.21 8.24 -10.96
C LYS A 28 6.68 7.96 -11.30
N VAL A 29 7.49 7.64 -10.30
CA VAL A 29 8.93 7.43 -10.42
C VAL A 29 9.28 6.17 -11.23
N VAL A 30 8.64 5.04 -10.93
CA VAL A 30 9.05 3.73 -11.45
C VAL A 30 8.25 3.31 -12.69
N PHE A 31 6.95 3.59 -12.70
CA PHE A 31 6.02 2.95 -13.65
C PHE A 31 5.54 3.88 -14.77
N SER A 32 5.46 5.21 -14.54
CA SER A 32 4.78 6.14 -15.47
C SER A 32 5.36 6.26 -16.88
N LYS A 33 6.60 5.79 -17.11
CA LYS A 33 7.26 5.79 -18.42
C LYS A 33 7.48 4.40 -19.00
N GLN A 34 7.03 3.35 -18.32
CA GLN A 34 7.15 1.98 -18.80
C GLN A 34 6.07 1.72 -19.87
N GLU A 35 6.45 1.07 -20.98
CA GLU A 35 5.57 0.93 -22.16
C GLU A 35 4.91 -0.45 -22.26
N ASN A 36 5.42 -1.47 -21.55
CA ASN A 36 4.94 -2.86 -21.67
C ASN A 36 4.14 -3.34 -20.45
N LEU A 37 3.32 -2.44 -19.89
CA LEU A 37 2.50 -2.71 -18.72
C LEU A 37 1.01 -2.70 -19.08
N LYS A 38 0.29 -3.74 -18.62
CA LYS A 38 -1.16 -3.70 -18.49
C LYS A 38 -1.48 -3.17 -17.10
N TRP A 39 -2.16 -2.03 -17.00
CA TRP A 39 -2.48 -1.41 -15.71
C TRP A 39 -3.77 -1.97 -15.12
N LEU A 40 -3.72 -2.32 -13.84
CA LEU A 40 -4.88 -2.63 -13.01
C LEU A 40 -4.79 -1.81 -11.73
N TRP A 41 -5.47 -0.66 -11.74
CA TRP A 41 -5.35 0.32 -10.67
C TRP A 41 -6.52 0.19 -9.68
N HIS A 42 -6.19 -0.07 -8.41
CA HIS A 42 -7.10 -0.27 -7.28
C HIS A 42 -8.36 -1.10 -7.59
N PRO A 43 -8.21 -2.36 -8.06
CA PRO A 43 -9.35 -3.23 -8.35
C PRO A 43 -10.26 -3.48 -7.13
N HIS A 44 -9.74 -3.39 -5.91
CA HIS A 44 -10.42 -3.58 -4.63
C HIS A 44 -10.71 -2.25 -3.92
N GLU A 45 -10.78 -1.13 -4.64
CA GLU A 45 -11.42 0.09 -4.11
C GLU A 45 -12.91 -0.13 -3.75
N PRO A 46 -13.76 -0.79 -4.59
CA PRO A 46 -15.19 -0.91 -4.27
C PRO A 46 -15.53 -1.60 -2.94
N PRO A 47 -14.84 -2.68 -2.52
CA PRO A 47 -14.99 -3.28 -1.19
C PRO A 47 -14.67 -2.34 -0.02
N ILE A 48 -13.84 -1.31 -0.21
CA ILE A 48 -13.41 -0.46 0.92
C ILE A 48 -14.59 0.23 1.60
N TYR A 49 -15.60 0.66 0.83
CA TYR A 49 -16.74 1.42 1.33
C TYR A 49 -17.62 0.61 2.31
N PRO A 50 -18.09 -0.61 1.97
CA PRO A 50 -18.76 -1.46 2.95
C PRO A 50 -17.87 -1.85 4.13
N GLN A 51 -16.56 -2.09 3.93
CA GLN A 51 -15.65 -2.34 5.05
C GLN A 51 -15.63 -1.17 6.04
N PHE A 52 -15.57 0.07 5.55
CA PHE A 52 -15.60 1.26 6.41
C PHE A 52 -16.90 1.34 7.21
N ARG A 53 -18.05 1.13 6.58
CA ARG A 53 -19.36 1.15 7.25
C ARG A 53 -19.49 0.03 8.28
N TRP A 54 -19.07 -1.18 7.92
CA TRP A 54 -19.04 -2.33 8.82
C TRP A 54 -18.22 -2.02 10.08
N LEU A 55 -17.00 -1.52 9.91
CA LEU A 55 -16.10 -1.22 11.03
C LEU A 55 -16.56 -0.01 11.87
N SER A 56 -17.38 0.88 11.31
CA SER A 56 -18.05 1.95 12.05
C SER A 56 -19.28 1.48 12.83
N GLY A 57 -19.73 0.24 12.65
CA GLY A 57 -20.88 -0.34 13.35
C GLY A 57 -20.66 -0.51 14.86
N GLU A 58 -21.74 -0.83 15.58
CA GLU A 58 -21.67 -1.17 17.02
C GLU A 58 -21.30 -2.64 17.24
N ASP A 59 -21.77 -3.53 16.38
CA ASP A 59 -21.50 -4.97 16.43
C ASP A 59 -20.76 -5.40 15.16
N ILE A 60 -19.44 -5.19 15.19
CA ILE A 60 -18.55 -5.59 14.09
C ILE A 60 -18.36 -7.11 14.02
N GLU A 61 -18.69 -7.85 15.09
CA GLU A 61 -18.48 -9.30 15.16
C GLU A 61 -19.63 -10.09 14.55
N ASN A 62 -20.80 -9.47 14.38
CA ASN A 62 -21.96 -10.10 13.75
C ASN A 62 -21.64 -10.60 12.33
N GLU A 63 -21.63 -11.93 12.16
CA GLU A 63 -21.40 -12.57 10.86
C GLU A 63 -22.50 -12.28 9.84
N SER A 64 -23.71 -11.94 10.30
CA SER A 64 -24.83 -11.53 9.45
C SER A 64 -24.87 -10.01 9.20
N ASN A 65 -23.77 -9.29 9.48
CA ASN A 65 -23.70 -7.86 9.20
C ASN A 65 -23.78 -7.62 7.68
N PRO A 66 -24.77 -6.84 7.19
CA PRO A 66 -24.97 -6.65 5.74
C PRO A 66 -23.78 -5.95 5.06
N ASP A 67 -23.11 -5.03 5.74
CA ASP A 67 -21.92 -4.36 5.19
C ASP A 67 -20.74 -5.33 5.10
N ARG A 68 -20.60 -6.28 6.03
CA ARG A 68 -19.58 -7.35 5.93
C ARG A 68 -19.86 -8.26 4.73
N MET A 69 -21.11 -8.68 4.55
CA MET A 69 -21.50 -9.52 3.40
C MET A 69 -21.30 -8.79 2.06
N GLU A 70 -21.59 -7.47 2.02
CA GLU A 70 -21.34 -6.65 0.84
C GLU A 70 -19.84 -6.51 0.55
N PHE A 71 -19.00 -6.35 1.59
CA PHE A 71 -17.54 -6.35 1.47
C PHE A 71 -17.03 -7.65 0.84
N ASP A 72 -17.48 -8.81 1.33
CA ASP A 72 -17.05 -10.11 0.81
C ASP A 72 -17.52 -10.31 -0.66
N THR A 73 -18.76 -9.92 -0.96
CA THR A 73 -19.31 -9.98 -2.33
C THR A 73 -18.51 -9.13 -3.31
N LYS A 74 -18.26 -7.86 -2.97
CA LYS A 74 -17.47 -6.95 -3.84
C LYS A 74 -16.03 -7.43 -3.97
N SER A 75 -15.47 -8.04 -2.92
CA SER A 75 -14.11 -8.58 -2.98
C SER A 75 -14.00 -9.71 -4.01
N ALA A 76 -15.02 -10.57 -4.10
CA ALA A 76 -15.09 -11.61 -5.12
C ALA A 76 -15.13 -11.02 -6.55
N GLU A 77 -15.96 -9.99 -6.78
CA GLU A 77 -16.02 -9.28 -8.08
C GLU A 77 -14.65 -8.67 -8.46
N SER A 78 -13.96 -8.05 -7.49
CA SER A 78 -12.62 -7.48 -7.68
C SER A 78 -11.58 -8.56 -8.02
N ASN A 79 -11.71 -9.76 -7.46
CA ASN A 79 -10.82 -10.89 -7.77
C ASN A 79 -11.02 -11.40 -9.20
N GLU A 80 -12.27 -11.53 -9.66
CA GLU A 80 -12.58 -11.91 -11.03
C GLU A 80 -11.97 -10.91 -12.03
N LYS A 81 -12.08 -9.61 -11.73
CA LYS A 81 -11.45 -8.55 -12.53
C LYS A 81 -9.93 -8.67 -12.58
N TRP A 82 -9.27 -8.98 -11.46
CA TRP A 82 -7.83 -9.21 -11.45
C TRP A 82 -7.46 -10.43 -12.29
N GLN A 83 -8.11 -11.58 -12.10
CA GLN A 83 -7.87 -12.79 -12.88
C GLN A 83 -8.02 -12.54 -14.39
N ALA A 84 -9.11 -11.88 -14.81
CA ALA A 84 -9.34 -11.54 -16.21
C ALA A 84 -8.24 -10.62 -16.76
N THR A 85 -7.85 -9.59 -16.00
CA THR A 85 -6.82 -8.63 -16.46
C THR A 85 -5.43 -9.28 -16.53
N LEU A 86 -5.12 -10.22 -15.64
CA LEU A 86 -3.87 -10.99 -15.70
C LEU A 86 -3.82 -11.84 -16.97
N LYS A 87 -4.92 -12.53 -17.29
CA LYS A 87 -5.04 -13.32 -18.53
C LYS A 87 -4.90 -12.43 -19.78
N ASP A 88 -5.52 -11.26 -19.79
CA ASP A 88 -5.40 -10.29 -20.88
C ASP A 88 -3.96 -9.81 -21.06
N ALA A 89 -3.26 -9.50 -19.96
CA ALA A 89 -1.86 -9.09 -20.00
C ALA A 89 -0.98 -10.19 -20.61
N GLN A 90 -1.20 -11.45 -20.23
CA GLN A 90 -0.48 -12.60 -20.78
C GLN A 90 -0.72 -12.77 -22.28
N ASN A 91 -1.99 -12.71 -22.71
CA ASN A 91 -2.37 -12.80 -24.12
C ASN A 91 -1.73 -11.69 -24.97
N ALA A 92 -1.61 -10.49 -24.40
CA ALA A 92 -0.98 -9.34 -25.05
C ALA A 92 0.56 -9.34 -24.93
N ASN A 93 1.16 -10.35 -24.30
CA ASN A 93 2.57 -10.37 -23.91
C ASN A 93 2.98 -9.04 -23.23
N GLN A 94 2.25 -8.65 -22.19
CA GLN A 94 2.50 -7.52 -21.29
C GLN A 94 2.74 -8.04 -19.87
N THR A 95 3.41 -7.25 -19.04
CA THR A 95 3.43 -7.50 -17.59
C THR A 95 2.21 -6.84 -16.98
N LEU A 96 1.43 -7.54 -16.17
CA LEU A 96 0.39 -6.89 -15.37
C LEU A 96 1.06 -6.04 -14.27
N TYR A 97 0.75 -4.76 -14.22
CA TYR A 97 1.05 -3.91 -13.08
C TYR A 97 -0.25 -3.68 -12.32
N MET A 98 -0.33 -4.25 -11.11
CA MET A 98 -1.45 -4.04 -10.20
C MET A 98 -1.00 -3.15 -9.04
N HIS A 99 -1.77 -2.12 -8.72
CA HIS A 99 -1.59 -1.33 -7.50
C HIS A 99 -2.80 -1.46 -6.61
N GLU A 100 -2.59 -1.91 -5.38
CA GLU A 100 -3.64 -1.96 -4.36
C GLU A 100 -3.10 -1.66 -2.96
N HIS A 101 -3.97 -1.18 -2.07
CA HIS A 101 -3.68 -1.10 -0.65
C HIS A 101 -3.88 -2.46 0.01
N ALA A 102 -2.91 -2.93 0.81
CA ALA A 102 -2.98 -4.25 1.44
C ALA A 102 -4.29 -4.49 2.21
N LEU A 103 -4.84 -3.46 2.86
CA LEU A 103 -6.09 -3.54 3.62
C LEU A 103 -7.32 -3.91 2.77
N CYS A 104 -7.30 -3.63 1.47
CA CYS A 104 -8.44 -3.83 0.58
C CYS A 104 -8.66 -5.30 0.21
N THR A 105 -7.67 -6.16 0.45
CA THR A 105 -7.70 -7.57 0.05
C THR A 105 -7.73 -8.52 1.24
N ILE A 106 -7.90 -8.03 2.47
CA ILE A 106 -7.84 -8.87 3.68
C ILE A 106 -9.19 -9.50 3.97
N SER A 107 -9.22 -10.78 4.36
CA SER A 107 -10.48 -11.43 4.75
C SER A 107 -11.11 -10.75 5.96
N SER A 108 -12.44 -10.82 6.05
CA SER A 108 -13.17 -10.21 7.16
C SER A 108 -12.76 -10.82 8.53
N GLU A 109 -12.41 -12.10 8.58
CA GLU A 109 -11.89 -12.78 9.79
C GLU A 109 -10.57 -12.16 10.24
N ARG A 110 -9.64 -11.91 9.31
CA ARG A 110 -8.35 -11.31 9.65
C ARG A 110 -8.48 -9.85 10.02
N VAL A 111 -9.39 -9.10 9.40
CA VAL A 111 -9.73 -7.73 9.82
C VAL A 111 -10.17 -7.72 11.29
N LEU A 112 -11.06 -8.64 11.69
CA LEU A 112 -11.51 -8.74 13.08
C LEU A 112 -10.39 -9.11 14.05
N GLU A 113 -9.52 -10.06 13.68
CA GLU A 113 -8.38 -10.46 14.51
C GLU A 113 -7.46 -9.27 14.84
N VAL A 114 -7.15 -8.45 13.84
CA VAL A 114 -6.31 -7.24 14.01
C VAL A 114 -7.01 -6.18 14.85
N VAL A 115 -8.31 -5.98 14.68
CA VAL A 115 -9.06 -5.01 15.50
C VAL A 115 -9.10 -5.44 16.97
N LYS A 116 -9.27 -6.75 17.24
CA LYS A 116 -9.33 -7.30 18.61
C LYS A 116 -7.96 -7.31 19.30
N THR A 117 -6.89 -7.60 18.54
CA THR A 117 -5.55 -7.78 19.08
C THR A 117 -4.49 -6.97 18.32
N PRO A 118 -4.61 -5.63 18.27
CA PRO A 118 -3.83 -4.80 17.36
C PRO A 118 -2.32 -4.79 17.66
N LYS A 119 -1.92 -5.11 18.90
CA LYS A 119 -0.52 -5.19 19.33
C LYS A 119 0.02 -6.63 19.34
N SER A 120 -0.70 -7.60 18.77
CA SER A 120 -0.26 -8.99 18.78
C SER A 120 1.06 -9.15 18.02
N SER A 121 2.06 -9.72 18.68
CA SER A 121 3.32 -10.13 18.09
C SER A 121 3.39 -11.63 17.81
N GLU A 122 2.27 -12.34 17.98
CA GLU A 122 2.23 -13.80 17.82
C GLU A 122 2.58 -14.20 16.38
N ARG A 123 3.41 -15.24 16.25
CA ARG A 123 3.73 -15.81 14.94
C ARG A 123 2.50 -16.53 14.40
N ARG A 124 2.03 -16.10 13.23
CA ARG A 124 0.89 -16.73 12.57
C ARG A 124 1.39 -17.82 11.62
N ASP A 125 0.50 -18.74 11.28
CA ASP A 125 0.76 -19.67 10.18
C ASP A 125 0.56 -18.94 8.85
N HIS A 126 1.67 -18.51 8.26
CA HIS A 126 1.67 -17.79 6.99
C HIS A 126 1.59 -18.73 5.76
N LYS A 127 1.38 -20.03 5.96
CA LYS A 127 1.09 -20.98 4.87
C LYS A 127 -0.35 -20.91 4.39
N HIS A 128 -1.26 -20.40 5.22
CA HIS A 128 -2.66 -20.25 4.87
C HIS A 128 -2.94 -18.84 4.38
N ASN A 129 -3.72 -18.74 3.31
CA ASN A 129 -4.12 -17.47 2.74
C ASN A 129 -5.16 -16.78 3.64
N PHE A 130 -4.85 -15.54 4.05
CA PHE A 130 -5.69 -14.69 4.89
C PHE A 130 -6.32 -13.53 4.10
N THR A 131 -6.15 -13.54 2.77
CA THR A 131 -6.70 -12.54 1.86
C THR A 131 -7.98 -13.06 1.24
N THR A 132 -8.78 -12.17 0.68
CA THR A 132 -9.92 -12.52 -0.18
C THR A 132 -9.47 -12.99 -1.56
N VAL A 133 -8.20 -12.79 -1.94
CA VAL A 133 -7.65 -13.11 -3.26
C VAL A 133 -7.13 -14.54 -3.28
N SER A 134 -7.53 -15.35 -4.26
CA SER A 134 -7.08 -16.75 -4.39
C SER A 134 -5.56 -16.92 -4.52
N ASP A 135 -5.02 -18.02 -4.01
CA ASP A 135 -3.60 -18.41 -4.16
C ASP A 135 -3.14 -18.45 -5.62
N GLU A 136 -4.01 -18.90 -6.53
CA GLU A 136 -3.72 -18.96 -7.97
C GLU A 136 -3.28 -17.60 -8.54
N VAL A 137 -3.88 -16.53 -8.04
CA VAL A 137 -3.58 -15.15 -8.47
C VAL A 137 -2.38 -14.60 -7.73
N LEU A 138 -2.35 -14.72 -6.40
CA LEU A 138 -1.26 -14.18 -5.59
C LEU A 138 0.08 -14.84 -5.94
N LEU A 139 0.09 -16.17 -6.05
CA LEU A 139 1.27 -16.99 -6.24
C LEU A 139 1.52 -17.37 -7.70
N HIS A 140 0.84 -16.70 -8.64
CA HIS A 140 1.00 -16.97 -10.06
C HIS A 140 2.50 -16.97 -10.46
N PRO A 141 2.99 -17.92 -11.27
CA PRO A 141 4.38 -17.96 -11.69
C PRO A 141 4.85 -16.64 -12.31
N GLY A 142 6.00 -16.13 -11.83
CA GLY A 142 6.57 -14.87 -12.29
C GLY A 142 6.01 -13.61 -11.62
N THR A 143 5.24 -13.74 -10.53
CA THR A 143 4.82 -12.63 -9.68
C THR A 143 6.01 -11.99 -8.96
N ILE A 144 6.09 -10.66 -9.00
CA ILE A 144 6.98 -9.85 -8.16
C ILE A 144 6.11 -9.01 -7.21
N PRO A 145 6.03 -9.37 -5.91
CA PRO A 145 5.36 -8.54 -4.92
C PRO A 145 6.25 -7.34 -4.58
N LEU A 146 5.70 -6.14 -4.66
CA LEU A 146 6.31 -4.89 -4.21
C LEU A 146 5.52 -4.38 -3.01
N ILE A 147 6.17 -4.20 -1.86
CA ILE A 147 5.53 -3.71 -0.64
C ILE A 147 6.14 -2.36 -0.30
N THR A 148 5.33 -1.31 -0.15
CA THR A 148 5.85 -0.03 0.39
C THR A 148 5.60 0.12 1.87
N ILE A 149 6.58 0.71 2.54
CA ILE A 149 6.50 1.12 3.94
C ILE A 149 6.91 2.58 4.07
N ARG A 150 6.48 3.20 5.18
CA ARG A 150 6.87 4.55 5.58
C ARG A 150 6.89 4.62 7.09
N HIS A 151 7.75 5.47 7.63
CA HIS A 151 7.81 5.69 9.07
C HIS A 151 6.42 6.05 9.65
N PRO A 152 5.90 5.31 10.65
CA PRO A 152 4.56 5.52 11.23
C PRO A 152 4.25 6.95 11.66
N VAL A 153 5.20 7.63 12.31
CA VAL A 153 5.10 9.05 12.66
C VAL A 153 4.70 9.94 11.46
N LEU A 154 5.08 9.60 10.23
CA LEU A 154 4.73 10.43 9.08
C LEU A 154 3.42 10.03 8.40
N TYR A 155 3.18 8.72 8.20
CA TYR A 155 2.02 8.30 7.43
C TYR A 155 0.75 8.21 8.28
N VAL A 156 0.82 7.84 9.57
CA VAL A 156 -0.37 7.70 10.43
C VAL A 156 -1.18 9.00 10.50
N PRO A 157 -0.62 10.15 10.93
CA PRO A 157 -1.37 11.41 10.95
C PRO A 157 -1.76 11.87 9.54
N SER A 158 -0.94 11.58 8.53
CA SER A 158 -1.33 11.89 7.15
C SER A 158 -2.51 11.06 6.65
N ASN A 159 -2.64 9.81 7.10
CA ASN A 159 -3.72 8.90 6.73
C ASN A 159 -4.98 9.29 7.48
N TYR A 160 -4.86 9.57 8.79
CA TYR A 160 -5.94 10.15 9.60
C TYR A 160 -6.59 11.36 8.92
N ARG A 161 -5.79 12.37 8.53
CA ARG A 161 -6.29 13.56 7.82
C ARG A 161 -6.97 13.22 6.49
N ALA A 162 -6.37 12.33 5.69
CA ALA A 162 -6.90 11.98 4.38
C ALA A 162 -8.24 11.24 4.51
N THR A 163 -8.31 10.20 5.34
CA THR A 163 -9.53 9.44 5.58
C THR A 163 -10.63 10.29 6.21
N ASN A 164 -10.33 11.14 7.20
CA ASN A 164 -11.34 12.04 7.78
C ASN A 164 -11.90 13.06 6.79
N SER A 165 -11.16 13.37 5.73
CA SER A 165 -11.66 14.25 4.68
C SER A 165 -12.55 13.53 3.65
N LEU A 166 -12.49 12.19 3.62
CA LEU A 166 -13.20 11.35 2.64
C LEU A 166 -14.38 10.60 3.26
N TYR A 167 -14.29 10.26 4.55
CA TYR A 167 -15.26 9.42 5.24
C TYR A 167 -15.71 10.11 6.53
N THR A 168 -16.98 9.94 6.87
CA THR A 168 -17.57 10.43 8.12
C THR A 168 -17.86 9.25 9.04
N GLY A 169 -17.80 9.48 10.36
CA GLY A 169 -18.15 8.46 11.35
C GLY A 169 -17.14 7.31 11.51
N CYS A 170 -15.89 7.50 11.10
CA CYS A 170 -14.84 6.50 11.34
C CYS A 170 -14.62 6.30 12.85
N LYS A 171 -14.53 5.03 13.27
CA LYS A 171 -14.23 4.62 14.64
C LYS A 171 -12.79 4.10 14.75
N ARG A 172 -12.34 3.84 15.97
CA ARG A 172 -11.00 3.29 16.28
C ARG A 172 -10.65 2.04 15.44
N SER A 173 -11.60 1.17 15.19
CA SER A 173 -11.50 -0.02 14.32
C SER A 173 -11.03 0.32 12.90
N ASN A 174 -11.63 1.32 12.25
CA ASN A 174 -11.21 1.79 10.92
C ASN A 174 -9.74 2.22 10.94
N TRP A 175 -9.35 2.95 11.98
CA TRP A 175 -8.00 3.50 12.09
C TRP A 175 -6.95 2.42 12.31
N ILE A 176 -7.22 1.42 13.13
CA ILE A 176 -6.35 0.25 13.30
C ILE A 176 -6.12 -0.46 11.97
N VAL A 177 -7.19 -0.78 11.25
CA VAL A 177 -7.12 -1.49 9.96
C VAL A 177 -6.32 -0.68 8.94
N ASN A 178 -6.57 0.63 8.87
CA ASN A 178 -5.97 1.51 7.87
C ASN A 178 -4.51 1.89 8.19
N THR A 179 -4.03 1.67 9.42
CA THR A 179 -2.70 2.13 9.84
C THR A 179 -1.78 1.09 10.46
N SER A 180 -2.23 -0.13 10.78
CA SER A 180 -1.42 -1.08 11.56
C SER A 180 -0.14 -1.59 10.90
N LEU A 181 0.00 -1.54 9.58
CA LEU A 181 1.04 -2.26 8.81
C LEU A 181 1.04 -3.80 8.99
N ALA A 182 0.15 -4.35 9.82
CA ALA A 182 0.07 -5.78 10.09
C ALA A 182 -0.14 -6.56 8.78
N PHE A 183 -1.03 -6.08 7.91
CA PHE A 183 -1.34 -6.71 6.64
C PHE A 183 -0.17 -6.70 5.66
N ASN A 184 0.63 -5.64 5.62
CA ASN A 184 1.84 -5.60 4.79
C ASN A 184 2.88 -6.62 5.28
N ARG A 185 3.03 -6.78 6.59
CA ARG A 185 3.89 -7.83 7.16
C ARG A 185 3.34 -9.22 6.87
N ASP A 186 2.05 -9.40 7.03
CA ASP A 186 1.38 -10.68 6.78
C ASP A 186 1.54 -11.12 5.31
N LEU A 187 1.40 -10.18 4.37
CA LEU A 187 1.63 -10.42 2.95
C LEU A 187 3.10 -10.78 2.70
N TYR A 188 4.03 -10.04 3.31
CA TYR A 188 5.46 -10.35 3.20
C TYR A 188 5.75 -11.79 3.64
N ASP A 189 5.32 -12.15 4.85
CA ASP A 189 5.58 -13.46 5.44
C ASP A 189 4.87 -14.59 4.66
N TYR A 190 3.68 -14.33 4.11
CA TYR A 190 2.96 -15.30 3.26
C TYR A 190 3.68 -15.57 1.93
N TYR A 191 4.16 -14.54 1.24
CA TYR A 191 4.96 -14.75 0.02
C TYR A 191 6.25 -15.52 0.31
N VAL A 192 6.97 -15.16 1.39
CA VAL A 192 8.20 -15.84 1.81
C VAL A 192 7.93 -17.31 2.13
N ALA A 193 6.83 -17.61 2.83
CA ALA A 193 6.42 -18.98 3.14
C ALA A 193 6.17 -19.83 1.88
N HIS A 194 5.84 -19.18 0.75
CA HIS A 194 5.62 -19.81 -0.56
C HIS A 194 6.82 -19.67 -1.51
N GLY A 195 7.99 -19.27 -1.01
CA GLY A 195 9.22 -19.21 -1.79
C GLY A 195 9.33 -18.02 -2.75
N ILE A 196 8.48 -17.01 -2.60
CA ILE A 196 8.54 -15.75 -3.35
C ILE A 196 9.11 -14.69 -2.42
N GLU A 197 10.23 -14.06 -2.78
CA GLU A 197 10.83 -12.97 -1.99
C GLU A 197 10.21 -11.62 -2.40
N PRO A 198 9.42 -10.96 -1.54
CA PRO A 198 8.88 -9.64 -1.84
C PRO A 198 9.95 -8.56 -1.85
N VAL A 199 9.79 -7.58 -2.73
CA VAL A 199 10.59 -6.36 -2.72
C VAL A 199 9.97 -5.38 -1.74
N VAL A 200 10.61 -5.12 -0.60
CA VAL A 200 10.17 -4.07 0.33
C VAL A 200 10.88 -2.75 0.02
N ALA A 201 10.12 -1.68 -0.21
CA ALA A 201 10.62 -0.35 -0.54
C ALA A 201 10.19 0.67 0.54
N ASP A 202 11.16 1.25 1.25
CA ASP A 202 10.89 2.35 2.19
C ASP A 202 10.80 3.67 1.42
N SER A 203 9.76 4.44 1.73
CA SER A 203 9.54 5.80 1.24
C SER A 203 10.76 6.71 1.35
N ASP A 204 11.57 6.53 2.39
CA ASP A 204 12.77 7.34 2.59
C ASP A 204 13.77 7.18 1.45
N ASP A 205 13.89 5.98 0.91
CA ASP A 205 14.91 5.65 -0.06
C ASP A 205 14.52 6.19 -1.45
N TYR A 206 13.29 5.94 -1.90
CA TYR A 206 12.83 6.42 -3.22
C TYR A 206 12.37 7.89 -3.23
N MET A 207 12.15 8.53 -2.08
CA MET A 207 11.95 9.99 -1.99
C MET A 207 13.24 10.80 -2.10
N SER A 208 14.39 10.18 -1.91
CA SER A 208 15.66 10.89 -1.74
C SER A 208 16.80 10.42 -2.62
N SER A 209 16.64 9.32 -3.36
CA SER A 209 17.71 8.72 -4.15
C SER A 209 17.24 8.26 -5.52
N GLU A 210 17.77 8.89 -6.57
CA GLU A 210 17.59 8.44 -7.95
C GLU A 210 18.24 7.07 -8.19
N SER A 211 19.43 6.82 -7.61
CA SER A 211 20.09 5.52 -7.77
C SER A 211 19.28 4.39 -7.17
N PHE A 212 18.62 4.63 -6.02
CA PHE A 212 17.69 3.68 -5.43
C PHE A 212 16.49 3.44 -6.34
N ALA A 213 15.87 4.51 -6.88
CA ALA A 213 14.74 4.39 -7.78
C ALA A 213 15.08 3.52 -9.00
N ARG A 214 16.23 3.77 -9.64
CA ARG A 214 16.70 2.97 -10.78
C ARG A 214 17.01 1.52 -10.39
N HIS A 215 17.64 1.31 -9.23
CA HIS A 215 17.91 -0.03 -8.71
C HIS A 215 16.61 -0.83 -8.45
N LEU A 216 15.63 -0.19 -7.82
CA LEU A 216 14.29 -0.76 -7.61
C LEU A 216 13.62 -1.10 -8.93
N THR A 217 13.62 -0.20 -9.92
CA THR A 217 13.07 -0.47 -11.26
C THR A 217 13.69 -1.71 -11.89
N GLY A 218 15.02 -1.85 -11.83
CA GLY A 218 15.70 -3.05 -12.32
C GLY A 218 15.33 -4.32 -11.53
N LYS A 219 15.19 -4.22 -10.21
CA LYS A 219 14.76 -5.34 -9.35
C LYS A 219 13.35 -5.84 -9.70
N LEU A 220 12.50 -4.96 -10.23
CA LEU A 220 11.15 -5.28 -10.70
C LEU A 220 11.11 -5.81 -12.14
N GLY A 221 12.26 -6.01 -12.78
CA GLY A 221 12.33 -6.46 -14.18
C GLY A 221 11.87 -5.40 -15.19
N LEU A 222 11.90 -4.13 -14.80
CA LEU A 222 11.56 -2.97 -15.64
C LEU A 222 12.82 -2.27 -16.12
N ASP A 223 12.69 -1.35 -17.09
CA ASP A 223 13.82 -0.58 -17.63
C ASP A 223 14.25 0.53 -16.65
N PRO A 224 15.44 0.43 -16.01
CA PRO A 224 15.92 1.45 -15.07
C PRO A 224 16.14 2.82 -15.71
N ALA A 225 16.37 2.91 -17.03
CA ALA A 225 16.55 4.18 -17.72
C ALA A 225 15.24 4.98 -17.77
N LYS A 226 14.09 4.28 -17.75
CA LYS A 226 12.75 4.87 -17.77
C LYS A 226 12.27 5.33 -16.39
N ALA A 227 13.00 5.04 -15.31
CA ALA A 227 12.70 5.64 -14.01
C ALA A 227 12.95 7.16 -14.06
N ILE A 228 12.03 7.95 -13.49
CA ILE A 228 12.08 9.41 -13.49
C ILE A 228 12.10 9.97 -12.07
N VAL A 229 12.86 11.03 -11.83
CA VAL A 229 12.89 11.74 -10.53
C VAL A 229 12.47 13.20 -10.63
N SER A 230 12.20 13.68 -11.85
CA SER A 230 11.70 15.01 -12.15
C SER A 230 10.57 14.94 -13.18
N TRP A 231 9.59 15.81 -13.05
CA TRP A 231 8.45 15.92 -13.97
C TRP A 231 7.90 17.35 -13.95
N PRO A 232 7.18 17.77 -15.00
CA PRO A 232 6.46 19.03 -14.94
C PRO A 232 5.37 18.97 -13.86
N LYS A 233 5.14 20.09 -13.17
CA LYS A 233 3.98 20.25 -12.30
C LYS A 233 2.70 20.14 -13.14
N ALA A 234 1.63 19.60 -12.55
CA ALA A 234 0.35 19.59 -13.21
C ALA A 234 -0.13 21.01 -13.49
N THR A 235 -0.60 21.24 -14.71
CA THR A 235 -1.27 22.45 -15.15
C THR A 235 -2.65 22.58 -14.50
N GLU A 236 -3.22 23.78 -14.51
CA GLU A 236 -4.55 23.99 -13.92
C GLU A 236 -5.63 23.19 -14.65
N ASN A 237 -5.52 23.03 -15.98
CA ASN A 237 -6.45 22.21 -16.75
C ASN A 237 -6.35 20.73 -16.35
N GLU A 238 -5.15 20.19 -16.20
CA GLU A 238 -4.96 18.81 -15.73
C GLU A 238 -5.57 18.61 -14.34
N LYS A 239 -5.45 19.60 -13.44
CA LYS A 239 -6.06 19.53 -12.10
C LYS A 239 -7.59 19.53 -12.16
N GLN A 240 -8.19 20.29 -13.08
CA GLN A 240 -9.64 20.34 -13.27
C GLN A 240 -10.22 19.03 -13.81
N GLU A 241 -9.42 18.27 -14.58
CA GLU A 241 -9.80 16.96 -15.10
C GLU A 241 -9.61 15.82 -14.07
N MET A 242 -8.84 16.05 -13.00
CA MET A 242 -8.66 15.06 -11.93
C MET A 242 -9.92 14.92 -11.09
N HIS A 243 -10.22 13.68 -10.71
CA HIS A 243 -11.28 13.42 -9.73
C HIS A 243 -10.98 14.18 -8.41
N PRO A 244 -11.94 14.91 -7.80
CA PRO A 244 -11.68 15.78 -6.65
C PRO A 244 -10.98 15.07 -5.47
N MET A 245 -11.39 13.83 -5.18
CA MET A 245 -10.73 13.00 -4.16
C MET A 245 -9.25 12.78 -4.48
N LEU A 246 -8.90 12.44 -5.73
CA LEU A 246 -7.52 12.20 -6.13
C LEU A 246 -6.70 13.49 -6.08
N LEU A 247 -7.28 14.62 -6.50
CA LEU A 247 -6.62 15.91 -6.36
C LEU A 247 -6.29 16.22 -4.89
N GLN A 248 -7.23 15.95 -3.98
CA GLN A 248 -7.02 16.14 -2.55
C GLN A 248 -5.94 15.22 -1.98
N VAL A 249 -6.02 13.91 -2.25
CA VAL A 249 -5.03 12.96 -1.70
C VAL A 249 -3.68 13.04 -2.42
N GLN A 250 -3.61 13.50 -3.66
CA GLN A 250 -2.36 13.61 -4.43
C GLN A 250 -1.82 15.04 -4.53
N ALA A 251 -2.42 16.03 -3.86
CA ALA A 251 -2.05 17.45 -3.98
C ALA A 251 -0.53 17.70 -3.93
N THR A 252 0.18 17.08 -2.98
CA THR A 252 1.64 17.22 -2.85
C THR A 252 2.41 16.75 -4.08
N LEU A 253 1.96 15.66 -4.72
CA LEU A 253 2.55 15.11 -5.94
C LEU A 253 2.18 15.95 -7.15
N VAL A 254 0.91 16.33 -7.28
CA VAL A 254 0.36 17.19 -8.34
C VAL A 254 1.12 18.53 -8.39
N ASP A 255 1.42 19.11 -7.24
CA ASP A 255 2.15 20.39 -7.13
C ASP A 255 3.68 20.23 -7.11
N SER A 256 4.21 19.02 -7.29
CA SER A 256 5.65 18.75 -7.31
C SER A 256 6.24 18.75 -8.71
N GLY A 257 7.53 19.12 -8.80
CA GLY A 257 8.32 18.99 -10.03
C GLY A 257 9.28 17.80 -10.02
N GLY A 258 9.13 16.89 -9.05
CA GLY A 258 10.08 15.81 -8.81
C GLY A 258 9.97 15.22 -7.41
N ILE A 259 10.87 14.29 -7.09
CA ILE A 259 10.98 13.70 -5.76
C ILE A 259 11.20 14.77 -4.69
N ARG A 260 10.79 14.48 -3.45
CA ARG A 260 10.84 15.44 -2.34
C ARG A 260 11.65 14.87 -1.17
N PRO A 261 13.00 15.01 -1.20
CA PRO A 261 13.86 14.49 -0.14
C PRO A 261 13.53 15.06 1.24
N ASN A 262 13.04 16.31 1.30
CA ASN A 262 12.64 16.97 2.54
C ASN A 262 11.38 16.37 3.21
N ARG A 263 10.75 15.36 2.60
CA ARG A 263 9.62 14.61 3.18
C ARG A 263 9.98 13.19 3.63
N ALA A 264 11.23 12.78 3.40
CA ALA A 264 11.78 11.53 3.92
C ALA A 264 12.05 11.66 5.43
N SER A 265 11.73 10.63 6.20
CA SER A 265 11.86 10.62 7.66
C SER A 265 13.30 10.85 8.13
N LYS A 266 14.29 10.29 7.43
CA LYS A 266 15.72 10.52 7.71
C LYS A 266 16.17 11.99 7.59
N ASN A 267 15.39 12.84 6.94
CA ASN A 267 15.67 14.25 6.75
C ASN A 267 14.75 15.15 7.62
N LEU A 268 14.01 14.56 8.55
CA LEU A 268 13.07 15.25 9.43
C LEU A 268 13.43 14.98 10.90
N ASP A 269 13.14 15.97 11.74
CA ASP A 269 13.13 15.81 13.18
C ASP A 269 11.77 15.22 13.59
N LEU A 270 11.76 13.91 13.86
CA LEU A 270 10.53 13.18 14.19
C LEU A 270 9.93 13.58 15.54
N ASP A 271 10.76 14.05 16.48
CA ASP A 271 10.27 14.55 17.76
C ASP A 271 9.58 15.90 17.55
N ALA A 272 10.16 16.77 16.71
CA ALA A 272 9.49 18.01 16.31
C ALA A 272 8.19 17.75 15.53
N GLU A 273 8.10 16.69 14.73
CA GLU A 273 6.84 16.27 14.09
C GLU A 273 5.79 15.86 15.12
N ARG A 274 6.16 15.07 16.14
CA ARG A 274 5.25 14.70 17.24
C ARG A 274 4.83 15.91 18.08
N GLU A 275 5.71 16.87 18.33
CA GLU A 275 5.33 18.10 19.04
C GLU A 275 4.32 18.95 18.27
N LYS A 276 4.31 18.90 16.93
CA LYS A 276 3.27 19.58 16.12
C LYS A 276 1.88 18.97 16.36
N TRP A 277 1.79 17.67 16.64
CA TRP A 277 0.52 17.00 16.88
C TRP A 277 -0.22 17.57 18.08
N LYS A 278 0.50 17.98 19.13
CA LYS A 278 -0.10 18.61 20.32
C LYS A 278 -0.82 19.93 20.03
N LYS A 279 -0.48 20.59 18.91
CA LYS A 279 -1.14 21.81 18.45
C LYS A 279 -2.24 21.53 17.44
N GLU A 280 -2.15 20.40 16.74
CA GLU A 280 -3.07 20.01 15.66
C GLU A 280 -4.28 19.24 16.18
N PHE A 281 -4.06 18.28 17.08
CA PHE A 281 -5.06 17.32 17.53
C PHE A 281 -5.55 17.63 18.94
N ASN A 282 -6.83 17.37 19.18
CA ASN A 282 -7.35 17.38 20.54
C ASN A 282 -6.79 16.19 21.36
N ALA A 283 -7.10 16.13 22.66
CA ALA A 283 -6.55 15.11 23.55
C ALA A 283 -6.84 13.67 23.12
N ASP A 284 -8.06 13.39 22.67
CA ASP A 284 -8.48 12.04 22.26
C ASP A 284 -7.85 11.66 20.91
N GLU A 285 -7.81 12.60 19.97
CA GLU A 285 -7.16 12.41 18.67
C GLU A 285 -5.65 12.20 18.82
N LEU A 286 -4.99 12.97 19.70
CA LEU A 286 -3.56 12.82 19.99
C LEU A 286 -3.27 11.44 20.59
N ALA A 287 -4.07 11.01 21.58
CA ALA A 287 -3.94 9.68 22.17
C ALA A 287 -4.12 8.57 21.13
N LEU A 288 -5.09 8.73 20.21
CA LEU A 288 -5.27 7.81 19.09
C LEU A 288 -4.06 7.80 18.15
N MET A 289 -3.49 8.96 17.78
CA MET A 289 -2.31 9.00 16.91
C MET A 289 -1.12 8.29 17.52
N GLU A 290 -0.85 8.51 18.80
CA GLU A 290 0.20 7.83 19.56
C GLU A 290 -0.04 6.31 19.59
N GLU A 291 -1.28 5.88 19.89
CA GLU A 291 -1.65 4.46 19.88
C GLU A 291 -1.40 3.80 18.51
N LEU A 292 -1.87 4.42 17.42
CA LEU A 292 -1.75 3.84 16.07
C LEU A 292 -0.29 3.77 15.62
N VAL A 293 0.53 4.74 16.01
CA VAL A 293 1.97 4.70 15.78
C VAL A 293 2.61 3.54 16.55
N ASP A 294 2.29 3.38 17.83
CA ASP A 294 2.79 2.27 18.65
C ASP A 294 2.40 0.90 18.08
N ILE A 295 1.18 0.78 17.55
CA ILE A 295 0.72 -0.44 16.87
C ILE A 295 1.56 -0.72 15.62
N ALA A 296 1.82 0.29 14.80
CA ALA A 296 2.48 0.13 13.51
C ALA A 296 4.01 -0.04 13.59
N MET A 297 4.66 0.53 14.61
CA MET A 297 6.12 0.57 14.73
C MET A 297 6.80 -0.80 14.66
N PRO A 298 6.36 -1.84 15.40
CA PRO A 298 6.98 -3.17 15.32
C PRO A 298 6.91 -3.80 13.92
N HIS A 299 5.82 -3.57 13.20
CA HIS A 299 5.66 -4.05 11.82
C HIS A 299 6.54 -3.26 10.85
N TYR A 300 6.63 -1.93 11.03
CA TYR A 300 7.52 -1.08 10.25
C TYR A 300 8.99 -1.51 10.41
N GLU A 301 9.47 -1.68 11.64
CA GLU A 301 10.86 -2.08 11.91
C GLU A 301 11.18 -3.44 11.28
N TYR A 302 10.29 -4.42 11.44
CA TYR A 302 10.42 -5.75 10.83
C TYR A 302 10.61 -5.68 9.30
N LEU A 303 9.75 -4.92 8.62
CA LEU A 303 9.80 -4.76 7.16
C LEU A 303 10.99 -3.91 6.73
N ARG A 304 11.34 -2.88 7.50
CA ARG A 304 12.48 -1.98 7.23
C ARG A 304 13.81 -2.72 7.27
N GLU A 305 13.97 -3.69 8.16
CA GLU A 305 15.18 -4.53 8.19
C GLU A 305 15.36 -5.33 6.90
N ARG A 306 14.25 -5.76 6.29
CA ARG A 306 14.16 -6.59 5.08
C ARG A 306 14.02 -5.78 3.78
N ARG A 307 14.03 -4.45 3.88
CA ARG A 307 13.91 -3.58 2.70
C ARG A 307 15.07 -3.77 1.73
N LEU A 308 14.78 -3.48 0.45
CA LEU A 308 15.78 -3.38 -0.59
C LEU A 308 16.86 -2.35 -0.18
N ARG A 309 18.13 -2.71 -0.35
CA ARG A 309 19.27 -1.83 -0.08
C ARG A 309 20.10 -1.73 -1.36
N VAL A 310 20.72 -0.56 -1.55
CA VAL A 310 21.72 -0.32 -2.60
C VAL A 310 23.10 -0.65 -2.06
#